data_AF-A0A7J3MLA9-F1
#
_entry.id   AF-A0A7J3MLA9-F1
#
_cell.length_a   1.000
_cell.length_b   1.000
_cell.length_c   1.000
_cell.angle_alpha   90.00
_cell.angle_beta   90.00
_cell.angle_gamma   90.00
#
_symmetry.space_group_name_H-M   'P 1'
#
loop_
_entity.id
_entity.type
_entity.pdbx_description
1 polymer ?
#
loop_
_entity_poly.entity_id
_entity_poly.type
_entity_poly.pdbx_seq_one_letter_code
_entity_poly.pdbx_strand_id
1 'polypeptide(L)'
;MDQKEPYRGIKGAKVWEWGEDLELAGRNARMYINKRWKSTTNECSIAILGRKTDRDILFGITVYMRNPEGVEDLVNNLLNIALTKGSKVYFVTVNLYDYMASNEITYRNNLSAMRKEYERREQILIQKFKDHPGVKDLLKGEKTLVILPVTTIFCELESERFNKVIVRTSNCDLDPLLNYSHLLADKLIEHKLATRIIGYGLQNNVDELVVEDLYVRGEKVYLWLVHPPSK
;
A
#
# COMPACT_ATOMS: atom_id res chain seq x y z
N MET A 1 20.80 5.72 -2.41
CA MET A 1 21.10 6.15 -1.03
C MET A 1 20.05 5.48 -0.17
N ASP A 2 20.41 4.31 0.37
CA ASP A 2 19.48 3.42 1.08
C ASP A 2 18.89 4.11 2.31
N GLN A 3 17.61 4.50 2.22
CA GLN A 3 16.82 4.72 3.42
C GLN A 3 16.44 3.35 3.97
N LYS A 4 17.37 2.72 4.70
CA LYS A 4 16.98 1.72 5.69
C LYS A 4 16.15 2.46 6.73
N GLU A 5 14.84 2.23 6.75
CA GLU A 5 13.96 2.77 7.79
C GLU A 5 14.54 2.36 9.17
N PRO A 6 14.86 3.33 10.05
CA PRO A 6 15.42 3.03 11.35
C PRO A 6 14.27 2.62 12.26
N TYR A 7 13.82 1.37 12.18
CA TYR A 7 12.83 0.82 13.12
C TYR A 7 13.43 0.60 14.51
N ARG A 8 13.93 1.66 15.15
CA ARG A 8 14.22 1.65 16.59
C ARG A 8 12.88 1.69 17.32
N GLY A 9 12.63 0.71 18.19
CA GLY A 9 11.53 0.77 19.17
C GLY A 9 10.19 0.13 18.77
N ILE A 10 10.03 -0.35 17.53
CA ILE A 10 8.75 -0.94 17.09
C ILE A 10 8.46 -2.24 17.85
N LYS A 11 7.37 -2.22 18.62
CA LYS A 11 6.73 -3.46 19.12
C LYS A 11 5.48 -3.69 18.29
N GLY A 12 5.61 -4.61 17.34
CA GLY A 12 4.53 -5.05 16.47
C GLY A 12 3.95 -6.38 16.92
N ALA A 13 2.68 -6.63 16.59
CA ALA A 13 2.10 -7.96 16.61
C ALA A 13 1.09 -8.12 15.48
N LYS A 14 1.09 -9.30 14.88
CA LYS A 14 -0.05 -9.80 14.10
C LYS A 14 -1.11 -10.22 15.11
N VAL A 15 -2.24 -9.51 15.10
CA VAL A 15 -3.35 -9.72 16.07
C VAL A 15 -4.47 -10.55 15.48
N TRP A 16 -4.45 -10.75 14.16
CA TRP A 16 -5.38 -11.60 13.44
C TRP A 16 -4.79 -12.04 12.10
N GLU A 17 -5.13 -13.23 11.63
CA GLU A 17 -4.82 -13.71 10.29
C GLU A 17 -5.93 -14.51 9.62
N TRP A 18 -5.84 -14.64 8.30
CA TRP A 18 -6.78 -15.41 7.50
C TRP A 18 -6.91 -16.85 8.01
N GLY A 19 -8.16 -17.28 8.25
CA GLY A 19 -8.49 -18.60 8.79
C GLY A 19 -8.90 -18.57 10.25
N GLU A 20 -8.66 -17.45 10.95
CA GLU A 20 -9.18 -17.20 12.29
C GLU A 20 -10.60 -16.60 12.25
N ASP A 21 -11.31 -16.70 13.37
CA ASP A 21 -12.60 -16.04 13.56
C ASP A 21 -12.43 -14.51 13.49
N LEU A 22 -13.23 -13.86 12.63
CA LEU A 22 -13.18 -12.40 12.42
C LEU A 22 -13.47 -11.62 13.70
N GLU A 23 -14.33 -12.14 14.59
CA GLU A 23 -14.65 -11.49 15.85
C GLU A 23 -13.46 -11.42 16.81
N LEU A 24 -12.40 -12.19 16.57
CA LEU A 24 -11.19 -12.16 17.38
C LEU A 24 -10.30 -10.97 17.07
N ALA A 25 -10.37 -10.38 15.88
CA ALA A 25 -9.43 -9.35 15.46
C ALA A 25 -9.46 -8.11 16.36
N GLY A 26 -10.64 -7.52 16.57
CA GLY A 26 -10.81 -6.37 17.44
C GLY A 26 -10.47 -6.68 18.91
N ARG A 27 -10.90 -7.85 19.40
CA ARG A 27 -10.61 -8.32 20.77
C ARG A 27 -9.12 -8.49 21.01
N ASN A 28 -8.41 -9.14 20.08
CA ASN A 28 -6.96 -9.37 20.15
C ASN A 28 -6.19 -8.05 20.07
N ALA A 29 -6.62 -7.11 19.21
CA ALA A 29 -6.03 -5.79 19.14
C ALA A 29 -6.15 -5.03 20.47
N ARG A 30 -7.36 -5.01 21.06
CA ARG A 30 -7.60 -4.40 22.38
C ARG A 30 -6.76 -5.04 23.47
N MET A 31 -6.74 -6.37 23.53
CA MET A 31 -5.92 -7.10 24.50
C MET A 31 -4.43 -6.80 24.35
N TYR A 32 -3.93 -6.75 23.12
CA TYR A 32 -2.55 -6.41 22.83
C TYR A 32 -2.20 -5.00 23.30
N ILE A 33 -3.02 -4.00 22.92
CA ILE A 33 -2.84 -2.62 23.32
C ILE A 33 -2.89 -2.47 24.84
N ASN A 34 -3.92 -2.99 25.52
CA ASN A 34 -4.03 -2.91 26.98
C ASN A 34 -2.81 -3.49 27.71
N LYS A 35 -2.20 -4.55 27.15
CA LYS A 35 -1.01 -5.20 27.72
C LYS A 35 0.29 -4.44 27.43
N ARG A 36 0.38 -3.74 26.29
CA ARG A 36 1.65 -3.23 25.75
C ARG A 36 1.75 -1.71 25.72
N TRP A 37 0.63 -1.00 25.81
CA TRP A 37 0.60 0.45 25.90
C TRP A 37 1.25 0.91 27.20
N LYS A 38 2.19 1.85 27.09
CA LYS A 38 2.92 2.43 28.23
C LYS A 38 2.74 3.94 28.25
N SER A 39 3.11 4.56 29.36
CA SER A 39 3.19 6.03 29.44
C SER A 39 4.18 6.64 28.45
N THR A 40 5.13 5.84 27.93
CA THR A 40 6.09 6.26 26.89
C THR A 40 5.61 5.97 25.46
N THR A 41 4.44 5.36 25.29
CA THR A 41 3.87 5.10 23.95
C THR A 41 3.24 6.39 23.45
N ASN A 42 3.73 6.89 22.31
CA ASN A 42 3.24 8.13 21.70
C ASN A 42 2.20 7.87 20.61
N GLU A 43 2.31 6.74 19.92
CA GLU A 43 1.45 6.41 18.81
C GLU A 43 1.29 4.89 18.64
N CYS A 44 0.15 4.50 18.07
CA CYS A 44 -0.11 3.17 17.57
C CYS A 44 -0.53 3.24 16.10
N SER A 45 -0.09 2.28 15.29
CA SER A 45 -0.65 2.02 13.96
C SER A 45 -1.40 0.70 13.94
N ILE A 46 -2.57 0.70 13.31
CA ILE A 46 -3.30 -0.52 12.94
C ILE A 46 -3.22 -0.64 11.44
N ALA A 47 -2.69 -1.76 10.95
CA ALA A 47 -2.60 -2.02 9.52
C ALA A 47 -3.33 -3.32 9.15
N ILE A 48 -4.22 -3.22 8.17
CA ILE A 48 -4.86 -4.36 7.50
C ILE A 48 -4.17 -4.56 6.17
N LEU A 49 -3.77 -5.79 5.85
CA LEU A 49 -3.24 -6.16 4.54
C LEU A 49 -4.15 -7.19 3.88
N GLY A 50 -4.41 -7.02 2.60
CA GLY A 50 -5.23 -7.95 1.82
C GLY A 50 -4.94 -7.89 0.32
N ARG A 51 -5.80 -8.57 -0.44
CA ARG A 51 -5.78 -8.63 -1.90
C ARG A 51 -7.20 -8.55 -2.46
N LYS A 52 -7.39 -7.71 -3.46
CA LYS A 52 -8.57 -7.73 -4.33
C LYS A 52 -8.36 -8.85 -5.36
N THR A 53 -9.15 -9.91 -5.27
CA THR A 53 -8.84 -11.21 -5.90
C THR A 53 -9.06 -11.24 -7.41
N ASP A 54 -10.06 -10.53 -7.91
CA ASP A 54 -10.41 -10.45 -9.34
C ASP A 54 -9.41 -9.65 -10.17
N ARG A 55 -8.61 -8.78 -9.55
CA ARG A 55 -7.62 -7.92 -10.23
C ARG A 55 -6.19 -8.08 -9.75
N ASP A 56 -5.94 -8.99 -8.81
CA ASP A 56 -4.63 -9.15 -8.17
C ASP A 56 -4.04 -7.85 -7.62
N ILE A 57 -4.88 -7.03 -6.99
CA ILE A 57 -4.40 -5.78 -6.36
C ILE A 57 -4.12 -6.08 -4.89
N LEU A 58 -2.85 -6.02 -4.49
CA LEU A 58 -2.50 -5.98 -3.07
C LEU A 58 -2.95 -4.65 -2.50
N PHE A 59 -3.51 -4.65 -1.29
CA PHE A 59 -3.92 -3.42 -0.64
C PHE A 59 -3.61 -3.45 0.85
N GLY A 60 -3.47 -2.25 1.42
CA GLY A 60 -3.45 -2.08 2.86
C GLY A 60 -4.17 -0.81 3.30
N ILE A 61 -4.73 -0.85 4.50
CA ILE A 61 -5.29 0.32 5.19
C ILE A 61 -4.52 0.47 6.49
N THR A 62 -3.91 1.62 6.72
CA THR A 62 -3.18 1.92 7.95
C THR A 62 -3.78 3.14 8.63
N VAL A 63 -4.10 3.01 9.92
CA VAL A 63 -4.59 4.11 10.76
C VAL A 63 -3.63 4.33 11.92
N TYR A 64 -3.19 5.58 12.10
CA TYR A 64 -2.31 6.01 13.18
C TYR A 64 -3.10 6.80 14.24
N MET A 65 -2.91 6.47 15.51
CA MET A 65 -3.65 7.05 16.63
C MET A 65 -2.79 7.29 17.87
N ARG A 66 -3.10 8.33 18.65
CA ARG A 66 -2.48 8.56 19.98
C ARG A 66 -3.30 8.03 21.14
N ASN A 67 -4.60 7.82 20.94
CA ASN A 67 -5.48 7.29 21.98
C ASN A 67 -5.81 5.83 21.67
N PRO A 68 -5.50 4.88 22.56
CA PRO A 68 -5.85 3.47 22.38
C PRO A 68 -7.34 3.16 22.55
N GLU A 69 -8.13 4.11 23.04
CA GLU A 69 -9.57 3.93 23.25
C GLU A 69 -10.32 3.64 21.93
N GLY A 70 -11.23 2.67 21.97
CA GLY A 70 -12.03 2.28 20.80
C GLY A 70 -11.27 1.49 19.73
N VAL A 71 -10.08 0.96 20.02
CA VAL A 71 -9.28 0.15 19.08
C VAL A 71 -10.05 -1.07 18.53
N GLU A 72 -10.84 -1.73 19.37
CA GLU A 72 -11.64 -2.89 18.96
C GLU A 72 -12.65 -2.52 17.87
N ASP A 73 -13.41 -1.46 18.11
CA ASP A 73 -14.38 -0.93 17.13
C ASP A 73 -13.69 -0.45 15.86
N LEU A 74 -12.51 0.17 15.97
CA LEU A 74 -11.75 0.58 14.79
C LEU A 74 -11.35 -0.64 13.95
N VAL A 75 -10.77 -1.67 14.55
CA VAL A 75 -10.34 -2.87 13.82
C VAL A 75 -11.52 -3.55 13.15
N ASN A 76 -12.64 -3.67 13.86
CA ASN A 76 -13.87 -4.27 13.31
C ASN A 76 -14.39 -3.44 12.12
N ASN A 77 -14.42 -2.11 12.22
CA ASN A 77 -14.82 -1.24 11.13
C ASN A 77 -13.87 -1.33 9.93
N LEU A 78 -12.56 -1.31 10.17
CA LEU A 78 -11.55 -1.44 9.11
C LEU A 78 -11.66 -2.81 8.40
N LEU A 79 -11.92 -3.89 9.14
CA LEU A 79 -12.15 -5.22 8.55
C LEU A 79 -13.41 -5.23 7.69
N ASN A 80 -14.52 -4.66 8.16
CA ASN A 80 -15.75 -4.55 7.39
C ASN A 80 -15.53 -3.76 6.08
N ILE A 81 -14.71 -2.71 6.13
CA ILE A 81 -14.31 -1.95 4.94
C ILE A 81 -13.41 -2.77 4.02
N ALA A 82 -12.42 -3.48 4.57
CA ALA A 82 -11.46 -4.27 3.80
C ALA A 82 -12.09 -5.51 3.14
N LEU A 83 -13.08 -6.13 3.78
CA LEU A 83 -13.84 -7.29 3.29
C LEU A 83 -14.93 -6.91 2.28
N THR A 84 -14.65 -5.92 1.41
CA THR A 84 -15.50 -5.64 0.25
C THR A 84 -15.60 -6.85 -0.69
N LYS A 85 -16.64 -6.91 -1.52
CA LYS A 85 -16.86 -8.02 -2.47
C LYS A 85 -15.62 -8.33 -3.32
N GLY A 86 -15.17 -9.57 -3.25
CA GLY A 86 -14.00 -10.05 -3.98
C GLY A 86 -12.67 -9.57 -3.39
N SER A 87 -12.63 -9.22 -2.11
CA SER A 87 -11.41 -8.94 -1.36
C SER A 87 -11.15 -10.04 -0.35
N LYS A 88 -9.88 -10.39 -0.17
CA LYS A 88 -9.39 -11.29 0.87
C LYS A 88 -8.45 -10.52 1.78
N VAL A 89 -8.74 -10.48 3.08
CA VAL A 89 -7.81 -9.94 4.07
C VAL A 89 -6.87 -11.05 4.52
N TYR A 90 -5.56 -10.76 4.57
CA TYR A 90 -4.54 -11.70 5.00
C TYR A 90 -4.27 -11.61 6.50
N PHE A 91 -4.08 -10.40 7.01
CA PHE A 91 -3.82 -10.20 8.43
C PHE A 91 -4.07 -8.77 8.88
N VAL A 92 -4.21 -8.62 10.20
CA VAL A 92 -4.24 -7.34 10.91
C VAL A 92 -3.02 -7.27 11.82
N THR A 93 -2.33 -6.13 11.80
CA THR A 93 -1.19 -5.85 12.67
C THR A 93 -1.44 -4.60 13.50
N VAL A 94 -0.87 -4.60 14.70
CA VAL A 94 -0.81 -3.46 15.60
C VAL A 94 0.65 -3.18 15.90
N ASN A 95 1.10 -1.94 15.68
CA ASN A 95 2.46 -1.51 16.00
C ASN A 95 2.41 -0.34 16.98
N LEU A 96 3.24 -0.39 18.01
CA LEU A 96 3.38 0.67 19.00
C LEU A 96 4.72 1.39 18.82
N TYR A 97 4.66 2.71 18.90
CA TYR A 97 5.80 3.61 18.71
C TYR A 97 5.98 4.50 19.95
N ASP A 98 7.22 4.72 20.33
CA ASP A 98 7.64 5.71 21.34
C ASP A 98 7.87 7.10 20.71
N TYR A 99 7.52 7.28 19.43
CA TYR A 99 7.54 8.54 18.70
C TYR A 99 6.30 8.63 17.77
N MET A 100 6.14 9.79 17.12
CA MET A 100 5.06 10.05 16.16
C MET A 100 5.44 9.58 14.76
N ALA A 101 5.34 8.27 14.50
CA ALA A 101 5.64 7.67 13.19
C ALA A 101 4.83 8.30 12.05
N SER A 102 3.59 8.73 12.30
CA SER A 102 2.77 9.40 11.31
C SER A 102 3.38 10.70 10.77
N ASN A 103 4.22 11.38 11.55
CA ASN A 103 4.83 12.66 11.14
C ASN A 103 5.95 12.47 10.11
N GLU A 104 6.54 11.28 10.03
CA GLU A 104 7.63 10.97 9.10
C GLU A 104 7.11 10.59 7.70
N ILE A 105 5.81 10.30 7.59
CA ILE A 105 5.17 9.83 6.36
C ILE A 105 4.33 10.96 5.80
N THR A 106 4.53 11.36 4.54
CA THR A 106 3.72 12.40 3.89
C THR A 106 3.52 12.12 2.41
N TYR A 107 2.27 12.11 1.97
CA TYR A 107 1.87 11.90 0.58
C TYR A 107 0.88 12.99 0.17
N ARG A 108 1.41 14.16 -0.24
CA ARG A 108 0.61 15.38 -0.48
C ARG A 108 0.62 15.85 -1.93
N ASN A 109 1.07 15.01 -2.86
CA ASN A 109 0.94 15.34 -4.27
C ASN A 109 -0.54 15.25 -4.68
N ASN A 110 -0.99 16.17 -5.53
CA ASN A 110 -2.30 16.03 -6.15
C ASN A 110 -2.29 14.89 -7.19
N LEU A 111 -3.48 14.44 -7.58
CA LEU A 111 -3.66 13.32 -8.49
C LEU A 111 -2.96 13.53 -9.85
N SER A 112 -3.04 14.75 -10.39
CA SER A 112 -2.42 15.08 -11.69
C SER A 112 -0.89 15.01 -11.63
N ALA A 113 -0.29 15.57 -10.58
CA ALA A 113 1.15 15.51 -10.36
C ALA A 113 1.63 14.05 -10.19
N MET A 114 0.87 13.24 -9.46
CA MET A 114 1.16 11.82 -9.29
C MET A 114 1.09 11.05 -10.63
N ARG A 115 0.06 11.29 -11.46
CA ARG A 115 -0.05 10.67 -12.80
C ARG A 115 1.11 11.05 -13.72
N LYS A 116 1.49 12.33 -13.75
CA LYS A 116 2.65 12.79 -14.53
C LYS A 116 3.95 12.13 -14.06
N GLU A 117 4.13 11.96 -12.76
CA GLU A 117 5.29 11.28 -12.21
C GLU A 117 5.29 9.79 -12.57
N TYR A 118 4.14 9.12 -12.57
CA TYR A 118 4.01 7.74 -13.05
C TYR A 118 4.42 7.61 -14.52
N GLU A 119 3.87 8.44 -15.41
CA GLU A 119 4.22 8.46 -16.83
C GLU A 119 5.72 8.71 -17.04
N ARG A 120 6.30 9.66 -16.29
CA ARG A 120 7.74 9.95 -16.34
C ARG A 120 8.57 8.72 -15.94
N ARG A 121 8.16 7.97 -14.91
CA ARG A 121 8.83 6.72 -14.48
C ARG A 121 8.72 5.64 -15.54
N GLU A 122 7.58 5.48 -16.20
CA GLU A 122 7.43 4.53 -17.31
C GLU A 122 8.40 4.85 -18.45
N GLN A 123 8.54 6.13 -18.83
CA GLN A 123 9.50 6.53 -19.87
C GLN A 123 10.94 6.20 -19.49
N ILE A 124 11.33 6.41 -18.23
CA ILE A 124 12.66 6.04 -17.74
C ILE A 124 12.89 4.53 -17.86
N LEU A 125 11.90 3.73 -17.47
CA LEU A 125 12.00 2.28 -17.53
C LEU A 125 12.07 1.77 -18.97
N ILE A 126 11.30 2.37 -19.89
CA ILE A 126 11.41 2.10 -21.33
C ILE A 126 12.85 2.34 -21.80
N GLN A 127 13.45 3.49 -21.46
CA GLN A 127 14.82 3.81 -21.86
C GLN A 127 15.85 2.87 -21.21
N LYS A 128 15.64 2.47 -19.96
CA LYS A 128 16.51 1.53 -19.22
C LYS A 128 16.52 0.15 -19.86
N PHE A 129 15.35 -0.35 -20.30
CA PHE A 129 15.20 -1.74 -20.73
C PHE A 129 15.11 -1.98 -22.24
N LYS A 130 14.97 -0.94 -23.07
CA LYS A 130 14.92 -1.09 -24.55
C LYS A 130 16.14 -1.82 -25.14
N ASP A 131 17.31 -1.64 -24.51
CA ASP A 131 18.58 -2.23 -24.95
C ASP A 131 18.93 -3.53 -24.20
N HIS A 132 18.05 -3.99 -23.28
CA HIS A 132 18.24 -5.26 -22.59
C HIS A 132 18.31 -6.40 -23.62
N PRO A 133 19.29 -7.33 -23.58
CA PRO A 133 19.51 -8.31 -24.64
C PRO A 133 18.25 -9.10 -25.04
N GLY A 134 17.49 -9.58 -24.05
CA GLY A 134 16.23 -10.31 -24.30
C GLY A 134 15.10 -9.44 -24.88
N VAL A 135 15.11 -8.12 -24.64
CA VAL A 135 14.07 -7.20 -25.12
C VAL A 135 14.42 -6.69 -26.52
N LYS A 136 15.67 -6.30 -26.73
CA LYS A 136 16.17 -5.69 -27.97
C LYS A 136 15.92 -6.56 -29.19
N ASP A 137 16.12 -7.87 -29.07
CA ASP A 137 15.86 -8.80 -30.16
C ASP A 137 14.38 -8.93 -30.50
N LEU A 138 13.50 -8.84 -29.48
CA LEU A 138 12.05 -8.91 -29.67
C LEU A 138 11.45 -7.61 -30.20
N LEU A 139 12.14 -6.47 -30.05
CA LEU A 139 11.73 -5.18 -30.61
C LEU A 139 12.07 -5.01 -32.09
N LYS A 140 12.75 -5.99 -32.72
CA LYS A 140 12.97 -5.99 -34.17
C LYS A 140 11.63 -6.08 -34.90
N GLY A 141 11.43 -5.21 -35.90
CA GLY A 141 10.22 -5.19 -36.74
C GLY A 141 9.07 -4.32 -36.21
N GLU A 142 9.36 -3.06 -35.83
CA GLU A 142 8.36 -2.04 -35.44
C GLU A 142 7.50 -2.35 -34.19
N LYS A 143 7.90 -3.35 -33.40
CA LYS A 143 7.23 -3.69 -32.15
C LYS A 143 7.40 -2.61 -31.09
N THR A 144 6.35 -2.40 -30.30
CA THR A 144 6.31 -1.44 -29.21
C THR A 144 6.62 -2.11 -27.87
N LEU A 145 7.54 -1.53 -27.10
CA LEU A 145 7.80 -1.94 -25.72
C LEU A 145 6.71 -1.39 -24.79
N VAL A 146 6.10 -2.25 -23.99
CA VAL A 146 5.16 -1.91 -22.93
C VAL A 146 5.74 -2.37 -21.60
N ILE A 147 5.99 -1.42 -20.69
CA ILE A 147 6.48 -1.73 -19.35
C ILE A 147 5.28 -1.91 -18.42
N LEU A 148 5.32 -2.96 -17.59
CA LEU A 148 4.34 -3.24 -16.55
C LEU A 148 5.06 -3.24 -15.20
N PRO A 149 5.33 -2.08 -14.58
CA PRO A 149 6.06 -2.02 -13.33
C PRO A 149 5.12 -2.24 -12.15
N VAL A 150 5.42 -3.22 -11.28
CA VAL A 150 4.69 -3.35 -10.01
C VAL A 150 4.86 -2.06 -9.23
N THR A 151 3.79 -1.28 -9.14
CA THR A 151 3.72 0.06 -8.57
C THR A 151 2.86 0.09 -7.34
N THR A 152 3.33 0.75 -6.28
CA THR A 152 2.53 1.03 -5.10
C THR A 152 2.09 2.49 -5.09
N ILE A 153 0.78 2.71 -4.93
CA ILE A 153 0.18 4.01 -4.70
C ILE A 153 -0.18 4.11 -3.22
N PHE A 154 0.15 5.26 -2.63
CA PHE A 154 -0.38 5.68 -1.34
C PHE A 154 -1.39 6.79 -1.55
N CYS A 155 -2.50 6.71 -0.84
CA CYS A 155 -3.53 7.73 -0.74
C CYS A 155 -3.62 8.13 0.74
N GLU A 156 -3.22 9.35 1.05
CA GLU A 156 -3.32 9.89 2.42
C GLU A 156 -4.69 10.55 2.59
N LEU A 157 -5.34 10.27 3.72
CA LEU A 157 -6.63 10.83 4.09
C LEU A 157 -6.53 11.64 5.38
N GLU A 158 -7.26 12.74 5.41
CA GLU A 158 -7.46 13.54 6.61
C GLU A 158 -8.49 12.86 7.52
N SER A 159 -8.29 12.98 8.83
CA SER A 159 -9.21 12.46 9.84
C SER A 159 -9.24 13.42 11.03
N GLU A 160 -10.42 13.64 11.58
CA GLU A 160 -10.60 14.40 12.83
C GLU A 160 -10.30 13.55 14.07
N ARG A 161 -10.30 12.22 13.92
CA ARG A 161 -10.16 11.24 15.02
C ARG A 161 -8.77 10.63 15.13
N PHE A 162 -8.08 10.54 13.99
CA PHE A 162 -6.81 9.82 13.88
C PHE A 162 -5.72 10.76 13.38
N ASN A 163 -4.48 10.51 13.77
CA ASN A 163 -3.35 11.33 13.34
C ASN A 163 -3.12 11.22 11.84
N LYS A 164 -3.36 10.02 11.28
CA LYS A 164 -3.18 9.73 9.87
C LYS A 164 -3.95 8.49 9.45
N VAL A 165 -4.48 8.52 8.24
CA VAL A 165 -5.07 7.36 7.57
C VAL A 165 -4.44 7.24 6.19
N ILE A 166 -3.98 6.03 5.84
CA ILE A 166 -3.29 5.76 4.58
C ILE A 166 -3.93 4.53 3.94
N VAL A 167 -4.35 4.67 2.69
CA VAL A 167 -4.65 3.54 1.81
C VAL A 167 -3.45 3.29 0.92
N ARG A 168 -3.02 2.03 0.85
CA ARG A 168 -1.96 1.55 -0.03
C ARG A 168 -2.58 0.58 -1.03
N THR A 169 -2.27 0.70 -2.31
CA THR A 169 -2.58 -0.32 -3.33
C THR A 169 -1.35 -0.63 -4.17
N SER A 170 -1.15 -1.88 -4.58
CA SER A 170 0.01 -2.31 -5.37
C SER A 170 -0.33 -3.34 -6.44
N ASN A 171 0.07 -3.05 -7.68
CA ASN A 171 -0.09 -3.88 -8.89
C ASN A 171 0.66 -3.23 -10.08
N CYS A 172 0.56 -3.75 -11.30
CA CYS A 172 1.24 -3.20 -12.49
C CYS A 172 0.42 -2.19 -13.31
N ASP A 173 -0.88 -2.04 -13.04
CA ASP A 173 -1.77 -1.14 -13.80
C ASP A 173 -2.29 0.01 -12.91
N LEU A 174 -1.97 1.24 -13.29
CA LEU A 174 -2.27 2.45 -12.53
C LEU A 174 -3.77 2.68 -12.33
N ASP A 175 -4.59 2.50 -13.36
CA ASP A 175 -6.01 2.89 -13.29
C ASP A 175 -6.83 1.96 -12.38
N PRO A 176 -6.72 0.62 -12.47
CA PRO A 176 -7.28 -0.29 -11.49
C PRO A 176 -6.81 0.00 -10.06
N LEU A 177 -5.54 0.36 -9.88
CA LEU A 177 -5.00 0.70 -8.56
C LEU A 177 -5.64 1.95 -7.96
N LEU A 178 -5.77 3.00 -8.77
CA LEU A 178 -6.41 4.24 -8.33
C LEU A 178 -7.88 4.05 -8.04
N ASN A 179 -8.61 3.38 -8.93
CA ASN A 179 -10.02 3.10 -8.74
C ASN A 179 -10.28 2.33 -7.44
N TYR A 180 -9.45 1.33 -7.15
CA TYR A 180 -9.59 0.58 -5.91
C TYR A 180 -9.13 1.37 -4.67
N SER A 181 -8.08 2.19 -4.80
CA SER A 181 -7.67 3.10 -3.72
C SER A 181 -8.74 4.12 -3.39
N HIS A 182 -9.44 4.68 -4.39
CA HIS A 182 -10.57 5.59 -4.20
C HIS A 182 -11.76 4.87 -3.57
N LEU A 183 -12.10 3.67 -4.03
CA LEU A 183 -13.16 2.87 -3.41
C LEU A 183 -12.93 2.65 -1.90
N LEU A 184 -11.70 2.31 -1.51
CA LEU A 184 -11.37 2.15 -0.08
C LEU A 184 -11.41 3.48 0.66
N ALA A 185 -10.92 4.56 0.04
CA ALA A 185 -10.97 5.90 0.62
C ALA A 185 -12.39 6.39 0.86
N ASP A 186 -13.28 6.23 -0.12
CA ASP A 186 -14.68 6.61 -0.04
C ASP A 186 -15.38 5.85 1.09
N LYS A 187 -15.12 4.54 1.22
CA LYS A 187 -15.64 3.76 2.35
C LYS A 187 -15.12 4.23 3.70
N LEU A 188 -13.86 4.62 3.81
CA LEU A 188 -13.31 5.19 5.05
C LEU A 188 -14.00 6.52 5.41
N ILE A 189 -14.36 7.32 4.41
CA ILE A 189 -15.10 8.57 4.58
C ILE A 189 -16.56 8.30 4.97
N GLU A 190 -17.24 7.39 4.28
CA GLU A 190 -18.62 6.95 4.58
C GLU A 190 -18.75 6.45 6.03
N HIS A 191 -17.76 5.69 6.50
CA HIS A 191 -17.68 5.19 7.87
C HIS A 191 -17.13 6.21 8.88
N LYS A 192 -16.90 7.47 8.48
CA LYS A 192 -16.41 8.56 9.33
C LYS A 192 -15.06 8.24 10.02
N LEU A 193 -14.22 7.44 9.36
CA LEU A 193 -12.84 7.19 9.77
C LEU A 193 -11.88 8.20 9.13
N ALA A 194 -12.29 8.80 8.03
CA ALA A 194 -11.64 9.91 7.34
C ALA A 194 -12.66 10.98 6.93
N THR A 195 -12.19 12.16 6.57
CA THR A 195 -13.03 13.28 6.07
C THR A 195 -12.86 13.50 4.57
N ARG A 196 -11.63 13.40 4.05
CA ARG A 196 -11.31 13.55 2.62
C ARG A 196 -9.93 13.01 2.28
N ILE A 197 -9.69 12.80 0.99
CA ILE A 197 -8.35 12.56 0.45
C ILE A 197 -7.58 13.89 0.43
N ILE A 198 -6.31 13.84 0.87
CA ILE A 198 -5.42 15.01 0.97
C ILE A 198 -4.17 14.89 0.11
N GLY A 199 -3.89 13.72 -0.45
CA GLY A 199 -2.88 13.58 -1.48
C GLY A 199 -2.48 12.14 -1.75
N TYR A 200 -1.53 12.01 -2.68
CA TYR A 200 -1.05 10.75 -3.21
C TYR A 200 0.48 10.67 -3.17
N GLY A 201 0.97 9.44 -3.14
CA GLY A 201 2.39 9.12 -3.23
C GLY A 201 2.60 7.90 -4.11
N LEU A 202 3.74 7.85 -4.79
CA LEU A 202 4.17 6.67 -5.55
C LEU A 202 5.40 6.09 -4.88
N GLN A 203 5.28 4.88 -4.37
CA GLN A 203 6.45 4.09 -4.00
C GLN A 203 7.11 3.55 -5.26
N ASN A 204 8.40 3.23 -5.12
CA ASN A 204 9.31 2.56 -6.03
C ASN A 204 10.43 3.45 -6.50
N ASN A 205 11.63 2.90 -6.38
CA ASN A 205 12.78 3.34 -7.11
C ASN A 205 12.84 2.61 -8.46
N VAL A 206 12.75 3.35 -9.57
CA VAL A 206 12.86 2.80 -10.93
C VAL A 206 14.20 2.10 -11.18
N ASP A 207 15.23 2.48 -10.42
CA ASP A 207 16.57 1.93 -10.54
C ASP A 207 16.65 0.50 -9.99
N GLU A 208 15.82 0.17 -9.01
CA GLU A 208 15.82 -1.13 -8.31
C GLU A 208 14.99 -2.21 -9.02
N LEU A 209 14.12 -1.81 -9.95
CA LEU A 209 13.27 -2.76 -10.67
C LEU A 209 14.10 -3.65 -11.62
N VAL A 210 13.77 -4.94 -11.61
CA VAL A 210 14.36 -6.00 -12.44
C VAL A 210 13.29 -6.69 -13.29
N VAL A 211 13.71 -7.36 -14.36
CA VAL A 211 12.82 -8.15 -15.23
C VAL A 211 12.42 -9.43 -14.52
N GLU A 212 11.12 -9.62 -14.32
CA GLU A 212 10.54 -10.89 -13.85
C GLU A 212 10.13 -11.74 -15.05
N ASP A 213 9.42 -11.15 -16.00
CA ASP A 213 8.85 -11.85 -17.15
C ASP A 213 8.81 -10.97 -18.40
N LEU A 214 8.78 -11.62 -19.56
CA LEU A 214 8.83 -11.03 -20.88
C LEU A 214 7.97 -11.86 -21.84
N TYR A 215 6.97 -11.24 -22.44
CA TYR A 215 6.12 -11.91 -23.43
C TYR A 215 5.69 -11.00 -24.58
N VAL A 216 5.33 -11.61 -25.71
CA VAL A 216 4.94 -10.90 -26.94
C VAL A 216 3.47 -11.17 -27.24
N ARG A 217 2.72 -10.12 -27.56
CA ARG A 217 1.33 -10.23 -28.02
C ARG A 217 1.08 -9.26 -29.17
N GLY A 218 1.00 -9.79 -30.38
CA GLY A 218 0.94 -8.99 -31.61
C GLY A 218 2.17 -8.10 -31.73
N GLU A 219 1.95 -6.82 -31.97
CA GLU A 219 3.02 -5.81 -32.11
C GLU A 219 3.56 -5.25 -30.79
N LYS A 220 3.23 -5.87 -29.65
CA LYS A 220 3.63 -5.40 -28.33
C LYS A 220 4.52 -6.42 -27.63
N VAL A 221 5.63 -5.94 -27.08
CA VAL A 221 6.51 -6.66 -26.18
C VAL A 221 6.24 -6.15 -24.77
N TYR A 222 5.72 -7.01 -23.91
CA TYR A 222 5.37 -6.68 -22.53
C TYR A 222 6.50 -7.11 -21.61
N LEU A 223 6.95 -6.20 -20.76
CA LEU A 223 8.02 -6.43 -19.78
C LEU A 223 7.46 -6.23 -18.37
N TRP A 224 7.34 -7.33 -17.62
CA TRP A 224 6.91 -7.28 -16.23
C TRP A 224 8.12 -7.00 -15.34
N LEU A 225 8.03 -5.90 -14.58
CA LEU A 225 9.11 -5.47 -13.70
C LEU A 225 8.69 -5.55 -12.24
N VAL A 226 9.54 -6.15 -11.42
CA VAL A 226 9.33 -6.34 -9.98
C VAL A 226 10.52 -5.80 -9.19
N HIS A 227 10.33 -5.58 -7.89
CA HIS A 227 11.44 -5.40 -6.98
C HIS A 227 12.08 -6.77 -6.70
N PRO A 228 13.42 -6.86 -6.68
CA PRO A 228 14.08 -8.09 -6.29
C PRO A 228 13.67 -8.47 -4.86
N PRO A 229 13.55 -9.77 -4.55
CA PRO A 229 13.28 -10.20 -3.18
C PRO A 229 14.33 -9.60 -2.25
N SER A 230 13.88 -8.97 -1.16
CA SER A 230 14.77 -8.44 -0.13
C SER A 230 15.63 -9.59 0.41
N LYS A 231 16.96 -9.48 0.28
CA LYS A 231 17.92 -10.45 0.80
C LYS A 231 17.95 -10.48 2.32
#